data_AF-R5CWI3-F1
#
_entry.id   AF-R5CWI3-F1
#
_cell.length_a   1.000
_cell.length_b   1.000
_cell.length_c   1.000
_cell.angle_alpha   90.00
_cell.angle_beta   90.00
_cell.angle_gamma   90.00
#
_symmetry.space_group_name_H-M   'P 1'
#
loop_
_entity.id
_entity.type
_entity.pdbx_description
1 polymer ?
#
loop_
_entity_poly.entity_id
_entity_poly.type
_entity_poly.pdbx_seq_one_letter_code
_entity_poly.pdbx_strand_id
1 'polypeptide(L)'
;MIRGDETLAMGDCAINIDYQDTVDKEGNVTFTAAQKLAEVAIATAETAKVFGIDPKVAMLSYSTKGSGKGVNVDLVRNATEEAKKLAPELKLDGEMQFDAAVSPVVGQLKFPGSPVAGYANTFIFPEIQSGNIGYKIAARLGGFAAYGPILQGLNAPINDLSRGCNAEEVYQMSIITAALK
;
A
#
# COMPACT_ATOMS: atom_id res chain seq x y z
N MET A 1 -6.59 4.79 -7.54
CA MET A 1 -7.75 5.62 -7.17
C MET A 1 -7.61 6.96 -7.88
N ILE A 2 -8.65 7.47 -8.54
CA ILE A 2 -8.60 8.74 -9.29
C ILE A 2 -9.75 9.66 -8.88
N ARG A 3 -9.48 10.94 -8.63
CA ARG A 3 -10.49 11.99 -8.40
C ARG A 3 -10.00 13.34 -8.94
N GLY A 4 -10.55 13.80 -10.05
CA GLY A 4 -10.00 14.97 -10.74
C GLY A 4 -8.54 14.70 -11.11
N ASP A 5 -7.63 15.58 -10.70
CA ASP A 5 -6.19 15.43 -10.92
C ASP A 5 -5.49 14.57 -9.84
N GLU A 6 -6.21 14.18 -8.78
CA GLU A 6 -5.64 13.35 -7.72
C GLU A 6 -5.58 11.88 -8.15
N THR A 7 -4.37 11.32 -8.18
CA THR A 7 -4.12 9.90 -8.43
C THR A 7 -3.39 9.29 -7.24
N LEU A 8 -3.99 8.27 -6.64
CA LEU A 8 -3.47 7.58 -5.45
C LEU A 8 -3.33 6.08 -5.68
N ALA A 9 -2.33 5.46 -5.06
CA ALA A 9 -2.15 4.01 -5.01
C ALA A 9 -2.44 3.49 -3.59
N MET A 10 -3.03 2.30 -3.49
CA MET A 10 -3.41 1.65 -2.23
C MET A 10 -3.10 0.15 -2.32
N GLY A 11 -2.36 -0.40 -1.36
CA GLY A 11 -2.01 -1.83 -1.33
C GLY A 11 -1.74 -2.34 0.09
N ASP A 12 -1.95 -3.60 0.45
CA ASP A 12 -2.86 -4.54 -0.20
C ASP A 12 -4.29 -4.27 0.25
N CYS A 13 -5.27 -4.50 -0.63
CA CYS A 13 -6.69 -4.29 -0.38
C CYS A 13 -7.55 -5.51 -0.78
N ALA A 14 -6.95 -6.58 -1.30
CA ALA A 14 -7.68 -7.66 -1.96
C ALA A 14 -7.11 -9.08 -1.77
N ILE A 15 -5.78 -9.27 -1.65
CA ILE A 15 -5.17 -10.61 -1.76
C ILE A 15 -4.73 -11.16 -0.40
N ASN A 16 -3.78 -10.50 0.25
CA ASN A 16 -3.21 -10.94 1.52
C ASN A 16 -4.17 -10.61 2.66
N ILE A 17 -4.72 -11.65 3.30
CA ILE A 17 -5.66 -11.50 4.43
C ILE A 17 -4.96 -10.85 5.62
N ASP A 18 -3.83 -11.43 6.00
CA ASP A 18 -2.93 -10.95 7.04
C ASP A 18 -1.48 -11.27 6.64
N TYR A 19 -0.54 -10.81 7.45
CA TYR A 19 0.88 -11.09 7.27
C TYR A 19 1.37 -11.93 8.44
N GLN A 20 1.76 -13.17 8.13
CA GLN A 20 2.36 -14.11 9.05
C GLN A 20 3.71 -14.56 8.53
N ASP A 21 4.60 -14.99 9.42
CA ASP A 21 5.88 -15.57 9.05
C ASP A 21 5.66 -16.83 8.19
N THR A 22 6.39 -16.94 7.08
CA THR A 22 6.53 -18.20 6.36
C THR A 22 7.54 -19.05 7.11
N VAL A 23 7.16 -20.28 7.45
CA VAL A 23 8.04 -21.26 8.08
C VAL A 23 8.36 -22.41 7.15
N ASP A 24 9.54 -22.99 7.27
CA ASP A 24 9.88 -24.26 6.62
C ASP A 24 9.18 -25.44 7.32
N LYS A 25 9.45 -26.67 6.85
CA LYS A 25 8.87 -27.89 7.43
C LYS A 25 9.31 -28.16 8.88
N GLU A 26 10.39 -27.51 9.32
CA GLU A 26 10.98 -27.66 10.65
C GLU A 26 10.51 -26.56 11.62
N GLY A 27 9.78 -25.56 11.10
CA GLY A 27 9.25 -24.43 11.87
C GLY A 27 10.18 -23.22 11.91
N ASN A 28 11.29 -23.21 11.16
CA ASN A 28 12.17 -22.04 11.10
C ASN A 28 11.56 -20.98 10.19
N VAL A 29 11.62 -19.71 10.61
CA VAL A 29 11.16 -18.58 9.80
C VAL A 29 12.08 -18.40 8.59
N THR A 30 11.51 -18.55 7.40
CA THR A 30 12.20 -18.38 6.11
C THR A 30 11.90 -17.03 5.47
N PHE A 31 10.73 -16.46 5.76
CA PHE A 31 10.33 -15.16 5.25
C PHE A 31 9.37 -14.49 6.24
N THR A 32 9.76 -13.36 6.81
CA THR A 32 9.00 -12.72 7.89
C THR A 32 7.75 -12.02 7.38
N ALA A 33 6.76 -11.86 8.25
CA ALA A 33 5.58 -11.02 7.99
C ALA A 33 5.95 -9.59 7.59
N ALA A 34 6.99 -9.03 8.24
CA ALA A 34 7.51 -7.70 7.94
C ALA A 34 8.10 -7.62 6.51
N GLN A 35 8.84 -8.64 6.08
CA GLN A 35 9.39 -8.71 4.72
C GLN A 35 8.27 -8.80 3.67
N LYS A 36 7.21 -9.57 3.91
CA LYS A 36 6.03 -9.63 3.01
C LYS A 36 5.39 -8.26 2.83
N LEU A 37 5.15 -7.55 3.94
CA LEU A 37 4.55 -6.20 3.88
C LEU A 37 5.48 -5.18 3.22
N ALA A 38 6.80 -5.33 3.39
CA ALA A 38 7.80 -4.52 2.69
C ALA A 38 7.78 -4.75 1.17
N GLU A 39 7.66 -6.00 0.73
CA GLU A 39 7.50 -6.33 -0.71
C GLU A 39 6.24 -5.70 -1.29
N VAL A 40 5.11 -5.75 -0.56
CA VAL A 40 3.86 -5.08 -0.99
C VAL A 40 4.07 -3.58 -1.14
N ALA A 41 4.81 -2.94 -0.24
CA ALA A 41 5.10 -1.52 -0.32
C ALA A 41 5.90 -1.15 -1.58
N ILE A 42 6.93 -1.94 -1.88
CA ILE A 42 7.81 -1.72 -3.05
C ILE A 42 7.03 -2.01 -4.34
N ALA A 43 6.33 -3.14 -4.43
CA ALA A 43 5.52 -3.51 -5.59
C ALA A 43 4.41 -2.49 -5.87
N THR A 44 3.77 -1.97 -4.81
CA THR A 44 2.74 -0.92 -4.95
C THR A 44 3.36 0.38 -5.45
N ALA A 45 4.56 0.75 -4.97
CA ALA A 45 5.27 1.93 -5.44
C ALA A 45 5.72 1.81 -6.90
N GLU A 46 6.19 0.64 -7.33
CA GLU A 46 6.54 0.36 -8.73
C GLU A 46 5.30 0.45 -9.62
N THR A 47 4.20 -0.17 -9.19
CA THR A 47 2.91 -0.06 -9.88
C THR A 47 2.44 1.39 -9.96
N ALA A 48 2.59 2.17 -8.89
CA ALA A 48 2.23 3.59 -8.87
C ALA A 48 2.99 4.40 -9.94
N LYS A 49 4.28 4.10 -10.18
CA LYS A 49 5.08 4.75 -11.24
C LYS A 49 4.52 4.48 -12.64
N VAL A 50 3.98 3.28 -12.90
CA VAL A 50 3.33 2.95 -14.19
C VAL A 50 2.15 3.90 -14.47
N PHE A 51 1.45 4.34 -13.41
CA PHE A 51 0.36 5.32 -13.50
C PHE A 51 0.85 6.78 -13.41
N GLY A 52 2.15 7.04 -13.52
CA GLY A 52 2.72 8.39 -13.50
C GLY A 52 2.79 9.04 -12.11
N ILE A 53 2.65 8.27 -11.03
CA ILE A 53 2.77 8.78 -9.66
C ILE A 53 4.25 8.79 -9.25
N ASP A 54 4.76 9.92 -8.71
CA ASP A 54 6.00 9.95 -7.92
C ASP A 54 5.70 9.45 -6.50
N PRO A 55 6.02 8.18 -6.13
CA PRO A 55 5.46 7.58 -4.94
C PRO A 55 6.04 8.17 -3.66
N LYS A 56 5.15 8.60 -2.76
CA LYS A 56 5.43 8.90 -1.35
C LYS A 56 4.63 7.90 -0.52
N VAL A 57 5.31 6.85 -0.08
CA VAL A 57 4.73 5.62 0.45
C VAL A 57 4.58 5.72 1.96
N ALA A 58 3.34 5.78 2.43
CA ALA A 58 3.01 5.74 3.85
C ALA A 58 2.66 4.32 4.28
N MET A 59 3.46 3.76 5.19
CA MET A 59 3.14 2.49 5.86
C MET A 59 2.13 2.76 6.99
N LEU A 60 0.86 2.43 6.76
CA LEU A 60 -0.25 2.82 7.61
C LEU A 60 -0.36 1.95 8.87
N SER A 61 -0.71 2.59 9.98
CA SER A 61 -1.01 1.95 11.26
C SER A 61 -1.98 2.83 12.08
N TYR A 62 -2.46 2.30 13.20
CA TYR A 62 -3.13 3.14 14.21
C TYR A 62 -2.14 3.96 15.06
N SER A 63 -0.83 3.71 14.93
CA SER A 63 0.26 4.45 15.57
C SER A 63 0.93 5.41 14.59
N THR A 64 1.51 6.49 15.11
CA THR A 64 2.49 7.31 14.39
C THR A 64 3.76 7.39 15.19
N LYS A 65 4.88 6.90 14.64
CA LYS A 65 6.22 6.99 15.24
C LYS A 65 6.26 6.58 16.72
N GLY A 66 5.62 5.46 17.06
CA GLY A 66 5.57 4.87 18.39
C GLY A 66 4.52 5.45 19.35
N SER A 67 3.56 6.25 18.87
CA SER A 67 2.45 6.74 19.72
C SER A 67 1.55 5.60 20.24
N GLY A 68 1.43 4.52 19.46
CA GLY A 68 0.79 3.27 19.86
C GLY A 68 1.82 2.15 20.07
N LYS A 69 1.35 1.02 20.62
CA LYS A 69 2.14 -0.20 20.81
C LYS A 69 1.29 -1.42 20.48
N GLY A 70 1.93 -2.53 20.15
CA GLY A 70 1.28 -3.82 19.89
C GLY A 70 1.84 -4.48 18.64
N VAL A 71 1.52 -5.76 18.46
CA VAL A 71 2.08 -6.60 17.38
C VAL A 71 1.85 -6.02 15.99
N ASN A 72 0.72 -5.35 15.76
CA ASN A 72 0.42 -4.70 14.47
C ASN A 72 1.25 -3.43 14.24
N VAL A 73 1.58 -2.69 15.30
CA VAL A 73 2.50 -1.54 15.22
C VAL A 73 3.91 -2.03 14.93
N ASP A 74 4.34 -3.08 15.63
CA ASP A 74 5.67 -3.68 15.45
C ASP A 74 5.82 -4.24 14.03
N LEU A 75 4.80 -4.90 13.48
CA LEU A 75 4.77 -5.37 12.09
C LEU A 75 5.05 -4.23 11.10
N VAL A 76 4.29 -3.14 11.18
CA VAL A 76 4.40 -2.03 10.22
C VAL A 76 5.73 -1.29 10.38
N ARG A 77 6.19 -1.09 11.63
CA ARG A 77 7.49 -0.48 11.90
C ARG A 77 8.63 -1.32 11.31
N ASN A 78 8.64 -2.62 11.59
CA ASN A 78 9.66 -3.53 11.09
C ASN A 78 9.61 -3.65 9.55
N ALA A 79 8.41 -3.68 8.95
CA ALA A 79 8.24 -3.65 7.50
C ALA A 79 8.76 -2.35 6.87
N THR A 80 8.57 -1.21 7.55
CA THR A 80 9.10 0.09 7.11
C THR A 80 10.63 0.06 7.09
N GLU A 81 11.25 -0.46 8.15
CA GLU A 81 12.71 -0.60 8.22
C GLU A 81 13.26 -1.52 7.11
N GLU A 82 12.57 -2.63 6.85
CA GLU A 82 12.96 -3.55 5.79
C GLU A 82 12.82 -2.96 4.40
N ALA A 83 11.69 -2.31 4.12
CA ALA A 83 11.45 -1.65 2.83
C ALA A 83 12.49 -0.56 2.53
N LYS A 84 12.90 0.21 3.55
CA LYS A 84 13.98 1.21 3.42
C LYS A 84 15.34 0.59 3.08
N LYS A 85 15.64 -0.63 3.58
CA LYS A 85 16.88 -1.33 3.22
C LYS A 85 16.84 -1.83 1.78
N LEU A 86 15.70 -2.39 1.36
CA LEU A 86 15.52 -2.96 0.02
C LEU A 86 15.41 -1.89 -1.07
N ALA A 87 14.83 -0.73 -0.76
CA ALA A 87 14.62 0.38 -1.68
C ALA A 87 15.01 1.73 -1.05
N PRO A 88 16.32 2.00 -0.82
CA PRO A 88 16.78 3.19 -0.09
C PRO A 88 16.44 4.52 -0.78
N GLU A 89 16.25 4.51 -2.10
CA GLU A 89 15.88 5.70 -2.89
C GLU A 89 14.36 5.97 -2.88
N LEU A 90 13.54 5.03 -2.41
CA LEU A 90 12.10 5.19 -2.37
C LEU A 90 11.71 6.10 -1.19
N LYS A 91 10.93 7.15 -1.45
CA LYS A 91 10.32 7.98 -0.40
C LYS A 91 9.27 7.15 0.34
N LEU A 92 9.70 6.46 1.38
CA LEU A 92 8.88 5.55 2.18
C LEU A 92 9.10 5.83 3.66
N ASP A 93 8.02 5.94 4.43
CA ASP A 93 8.12 6.13 5.87
C ASP A 93 6.94 5.52 6.62
N GLY A 94 7.11 5.36 7.92
CA GLY A 94 6.15 4.70 8.79
C GLY A 94 6.74 4.28 10.14
N GLU A 95 5.93 3.69 11.02
CA GLU A 95 4.49 3.53 10.86
C GLU A 95 3.75 4.87 11.11
N MET A 96 2.64 5.11 10.41
CA MET A 96 1.87 6.35 10.60
C MET A 96 0.35 6.19 10.46
N GLN A 97 -0.39 7.03 11.18
CA GLN A 97 -1.82 7.17 11.02
C GLN A 97 -2.16 7.91 9.72
N PHE A 98 -3.37 7.69 9.20
CA PHE A 98 -3.80 8.30 7.94
C PHE A 98 -3.80 9.84 8.00
N ASP A 99 -4.17 10.44 9.13
CA ASP A 99 -4.13 11.89 9.33
C ASP A 99 -2.70 12.44 9.19
N ALA A 100 -1.71 11.76 9.78
CA ALA A 100 -0.30 12.07 9.62
C ALA A 100 0.21 11.83 8.18
N ALA A 101 -0.36 10.88 7.44
CA ALA A 101 0.02 10.61 6.06
C ALA A 101 -0.42 11.71 5.09
N VAL A 102 -1.62 12.28 5.26
CA VAL A 102 -2.25 13.16 4.25
C VAL A 102 -2.29 14.65 4.61
N SER A 103 -2.21 15.02 5.89
CA SER A 103 -2.25 16.42 6.31
C SER A 103 -0.83 16.93 6.58
N PRO A 104 -0.31 17.92 5.83
CA PRO A 104 1.01 18.52 6.09
C PRO A 104 1.16 19.00 7.53
N VAL A 105 0.11 19.61 8.09
CA VAL A 105 0.10 20.13 9.46
C VAL A 105 0.21 19.00 10.48
N VAL A 106 -0.58 17.93 10.33
CA VAL A 106 -0.55 16.80 11.28
C VAL A 106 0.71 15.95 11.10
N GLY A 107 1.10 15.70 9.85
CA GLY A 107 2.28 14.94 9.49
C GLY A 107 3.56 15.53 10.07
N GLN A 108 3.77 16.84 9.89
CA GLN A 108 4.97 17.50 10.43
C GLN A 108 4.91 17.72 11.95
N LEU A 109 3.72 17.70 12.55
CA LEU A 109 3.56 17.71 14.01
C LEU A 109 3.86 16.34 14.64
N LYS A 110 3.30 15.26 14.10
CA LYS A 110 3.42 13.90 14.66
C LYS A 110 4.68 13.15 14.19
N PHE A 111 5.17 13.47 13.00
CA PHE A 111 6.33 12.82 12.38
C PHE A 111 7.28 13.87 11.76
N PRO A 112 7.83 14.79 12.57
CA PRO A 112 8.68 15.87 12.07
C PRO A 112 9.90 15.34 11.33
N GLY A 113 10.18 15.94 10.16
CA GLY A 113 11.32 15.60 9.31
C GLY A 113 11.08 14.42 8.35
N SER A 114 9.91 13.77 8.40
CA SER A 114 9.56 12.75 7.41
C SER A 114 9.33 13.39 6.03
N PRO A 115 9.93 12.87 4.95
CA PRO A 115 9.66 13.32 3.59
C PRO A 115 8.31 12.82 3.04
N VAL A 116 7.62 11.94 3.78
CA VAL A 116 6.34 11.32 3.37
C VAL A 116 5.18 11.86 4.19
N ALA A 117 5.34 12.04 5.51
CA ALA A 117 4.24 12.45 6.38
C ALA A 117 3.65 13.81 5.96
N GLY A 118 2.36 13.78 5.65
CA GLY A 118 1.57 14.92 5.20
C GLY A 118 1.53 15.08 3.68
N TYR A 119 2.25 14.24 2.94
CA TYR A 119 2.42 14.35 1.50
C TYR A 119 2.23 13.01 0.77
N ALA A 120 1.75 11.97 1.47
CA ALA A 120 1.64 10.63 0.93
C ALA A 120 0.60 10.56 -0.21
N ASN A 121 0.92 9.77 -1.23
CA ASN A 121 0.02 9.45 -2.34
C ASN A 121 -0.06 7.93 -2.62
N THR A 122 0.71 7.15 -1.87
CA THR A 122 0.76 5.69 -1.95
C THR A 122 0.60 5.16 -0.53
N PHE A 123 -0.45 4.37 -0.29
CA PHE A 123 -0.87 3.97 1.06
C PHE A 123 -0.78 2.46 1.22
N ILE A 124 0.03 2.03 2.19
CA ILE A 124 0.23 0.62 2.48
C ILE A 124 -0.56 0.23 3.73
N PHE A 125 -1.57 -0.62 3.58
CA PHE A 125 -2.42 -1.07 4.67
C PHE A 125 -1.81 -2.27 5.40
N PRO A 126 -1.97 -2.36 6.73
CA PRO A 126 -1.35 -3.40 7.54
C PRO A 126 -2.01 -4.78 7.36
N GLU A 127 -3.24 -4.84 6.89
CA GLU A 127 -4.00 -6.09 6.65
C GLU A 127 -5.26 -5.81 5.81
N ILE A 128 -5.97 -6.88 5.41
CA ILE A 128 -7.03 -6.79 4.41
C ILE A 128 -8.27 -6.01 4.86
N GLN A 129 -8.67 -6.05 6.14
CA GLN A 129 -9.87 -5.37 6.62
C GLN A 129 -9.73 -3.86 6.40
N SER A 130 -8.63 -3.28 6.90
CA SER A 130 -8.30 -1.87 6.78
C SER A 130 -8.13 -1.46 5.32
N GLY A 131 -7.43 -2.25 4.49
CA GLY A 131 -7.30 -1.97 3.06
C GLY A 131 -8.62 -2.02 2.32
N ASN A 132 -9.37 -3.11 2.47
CA ASN A 132 -10.61 -3.36 1.75
C ASN A 132 -11.72 -2.36 2.14
N ILE A 133 -11.83 -2.04 3.43
CA ILE A 133 -12.75 -1.02 3.94
C ILE A 133 -12.27 0.37 3.52
N GLY A 134 -10.97 0.65 3.65
CA GLY A 134 -10.37 1.95 3.35
C GLY A 134 -10.62 2.43 1.93
N TYR A 135 -10.30 1.61 0.91
CA TYR A 135 -10.53 2.01 -0.47
C TYR A 135 -12.02 2.17 -0.80
N LYS A 136 -12.90 1.36 -0.18
CA LYS A 136 -14.36 1.48 -0.38
C LYS A 136 -14.90 2.75 0.24
N ILE A 137 -14.42 3.15 1.42
CA ILE A 137 -14.75 4.44 2.02
C ILE A 137 -14.29 5.57 1.09
N ALA A 138 -13.04 5.52 0.60
CA ALA A 138 -12.52 6.53 -0.32
C ALA A 138 -13.34 6.62 -1.62
N ALA A 139 -13.79 5.48 -2.17
CA ALA A 139 -14.62 5.45 -3.36
C ALA A 139 -16.04 5.97 -3.12
N ARG A 140 -16.71 5.49 -2.06
CA ARG A 140 -18.13 5.79 -1.79
C ARG A 140 -18.37 7.15 -1.18
N LEU A 141 -17.50 7.60 -0.28
CA LEU A 141 -17.62 8.87 0.43
C LEU A 141 -16.68 9.94 -0.13
N GLY A 142 -15.49 9.54 -0.60
CA GLY A 142 -14.47 10.46 -1.09
C GLY A 142 -14.62 10.83 -2.58
N GLY A 143 -15.50 10.17 -3.33
CA GLY A 143 -15.72 10.43 -4.76
C GLY A 143 -14.58 9.94 -5.67
N PHE A 144 -13.73 9.03 -5.18
CA PHE A 144 -12.70 8.43 -6.01
C PHE A 144 -13.25 7.32 -6.90
N ALA A 145 -12.85 7.32 -8.17
CA ALA A 145 -12.94 6.14 -9.02
C ALA A 145 -11.87 5.12 -8.58
N ALA A 146 -12.30 3.89 -8.30
CA ALA A 146 -11.43 2.78 -7.91
C ALA A 146 -11.20 1.85 -9.11
N TYR A 147 -9.93 1.58 -9.42
CA TYR A 147 -9.53 0.66 -10.48
C TYR A 147 -8.76 -0.48 -9.85
N GLY A 148 -9.24 -1.71 -10.02
CA GLY A 148 -8.62 -2.90 -9.45
C GLY A 148 -9.60 -4.05 -9.19
N PRO A 149 -9.14 -5.14 -8.56
CA PRO A 149 -7.78 -5.32 -8.04
C PRO A 149 -6.73 -5.40 -9.16
N ILE A 150 -5.53 -4.89 -8.91
CA ILE A 150 -4.38 -4.99 -9.81
C ILE A 150 -3.36 -5.90 -9.12
N LEU A 151 -3.04 -7.05 -9.72
CA LEU A 151 -2.04 -7.96 -9.17
C LEU A 151 -0.63 -7.47 -9.53
N GLN A 152 0.31 -7.71 -8.61
CA GLN A 152 1.65 -7.14 -8.64
C GLN A 152 2.68 -8.20 -8.27
N GLY A 153 3.94 -8.02 -8.70
CA GLY A 153 5.05 -8.91 -8.35
C GLY A 153 5.07 -10.27 -9.06
N LEU A 154 4.26 -10.46 -10.10
CA LEU A 154 4.23 -11.69 -10.90
C LEU A 154 5.25 -11.62 -12.05
N ASN A 155 5.78 -12.78 -12.44
CA ASN A 155 6.69 -12.90 -13.60
C ASN A 155 6.05 -12.45 -14.93
N ALA A 156 4.72 -12.44 -15.01
CA ALA A 156 3.95 -11.93 -16.12
C ALA A 156 2.66 -11.30 -15.59
N PRO A 157 2.15 -10.22 -16.21
CA PRO A 157 0.98 -9.53 -15.72
C PRO A 157 -0.28 -10.38 -15.92
N ILE A 158 -0.95 -10.66 -14.81
CA ILE A 158 -2.23 -11.36 -14.74
C ILE A 158 -3.12 -10.47 -13.88
N ASN A 159 -4.37 -10.24 -14.28
CA ASN A 159 -5.33 -9.53 -13.45
C ASN A 159 -6.65 -10.29 -13.37
N ASP A 160 -7.27 -10.23 -12.19
CA ASP A 160 -8.58 -10.81 -11.93
C ASP A 160 -9.66 -9.74 -12.04
N LEU A 161 -10.76 -10.08 -12.70
CA LEU A 161 -11.91 -9.20 -12.86
C LEU A 161 -13.06 -9.70 -11.98
N SER A 162 -13.79 -8.75 -11.39
CA SER A 162 -15.03 -9.08 -10.69
C SER A 162 -16.00 -9.80 -11.62
N ARG A 163 -16.72 -10.82 -11.12
CA ARG A 163 -17.79 -11.50 -11.86
C ARG A 163 -18.90 -10.56 -12.35
N GLY A 164 -19.05 -9.40 -11.70
CA GLY A 164 -20.01 -8.37 -12.07
C GLY A 164 -19.45 -7.26 -12.94
N CYS A 165 -18.24 -7.42 -13.52
CA CYS A 165 -17.63 -6.37 -14.32
C CYS A 165 -18.39 -6.10 -15.62
N ASN A 166 -18.27 -4.87 -16.12
CA ASN A 166 -18.83 -4.45 -17.39
C ASN A 166 -17.74 -4.38 -18.49
N ALA A 167 -18.16 -4.14 -19.74
CA ALA A 167 -17.25 -4.11 -20.89
C ALA A 167 -16.17 -3.02 -20.79
N GLU A 168 -16.49 -1.87 -20.19
CA GLU A 168 -15.53 -0.78 -19.98
C GLU A 168 -14.45 -1.17 -18.96
N GLU A 169 -14.84 -1.82 -17.86
CA GLU A 169 -13.88 -2.32 -16.86
C GLU A 169 -12.95 -3.39 -17.45
N VAL A 170 -13.46 -4.27 -18.31
CA VAL A 170 -12.66 -5.27 -19.03
C VAL A 170 -11.64 -4.59 -19.95
N TYR A 171 -12.08 -3.59 -20.72
CA TYR A 171 -11.23 -2.82 -21.62
C TYR A 171 -10.11 -2.08 -20.86
N GLN A 172 -10.47 -1.36 -19.79
CA GLN A 172 -9.53 -0.64 -18.94
C GLN A 172 -8.52 -1.58 -18.27
N MET A 173 -8.97 -2.70 -17.72
CA MET A 173 -8.08 -3.68 -17.10
C MET A 173 -7.14 -4.34 -18.12
N SER A 174 -7.58 -4.53 -19.36
CA SER A 174 -6.73 -5.03 -20.44
C SER A 174 -5.59 -4.06 -20.75
N ILE A 175 -5.86 -2.75 -20.76
CA ILE A 175 -4.83 -1.70 -20.92
C ILE A 175 -3.86 -1.72 -19.75
N ILE A 176 -4.37 -1.77 -18.51
CA ILE A 176 -3.56 -1.84 -17.30
C ILE A 176 -2.63 -3.05 -17.36
N THR A 177 -3.17 -4.23 -17.66
CA THR A 177 -2.41 -5.48 -17.78
C THR A 177 -1.30 -5.37 -18.83
N ALA A 178 -1.58 -4.74 -19.98
CA ALA A 178 -0.59 -4.54 -21.02
C ALA A 178 0.52 -3.53 -20.65
N ALA A 179 0.25 -2.60 -19.72
CA ALA A 179 1.18 -1.59 -19.25
C ALA A 179 2.10 -2.06 -18.12
N LEU A 180 1.72 -3.12 -17.38
CA LEU A 180 2.49 -3.71 -16.26
C LEU A 180 3.72 -4.54 -16.72
N LYS A 181 4.47 -4.06 -17.72
CA LYS A 181 5.64 -4.76 -18.29
C LYS A 181 6.95 -4.42 -17.60
#